data_AF-A0A0U3CK34-F1
#
_entry.id   AF-A0A0U3CK34-F1
#
_cell.length_a   1.000
_cell.length_b   1.000
_cell.length_c   1.000
_cell.angle_alpha   90.00
_cell.angle_beta   90.00
_cell.angle_gamma   90.00
#
_symmetry.space_group_name_H-M   'P 1'
#
loop_
_entity.id
_entity.type
_entity.pdbx_description
1 polymer ?
#
loop_
_entity_poly.entity_id
_entity_poly.type
_entity_poly.pdbx_seq_one_letter_code
_entity_poly.pdbx_strand_id
1 'polypeptide(L)'
;MISIDPDLDQLATDLSSRVVGDPAGALSTWTEGLALLDPPMKAAAHRMAAAALASRWPAREALARAPGGAALLREWSEDRLYRPALPRLPFLSKRAAYQYCASLVLQRASAPAVNAFKQGRLLVLGLRRDTSTLVNDGRGAYDDHIVVLNGWRRRGSVAFFPGNTEPSAQYAHRAQKQGGQLIDARYKGVAAKPASHVAGEDVNQDGIKDAGRLRAGTYFFREKPDGFLGARAFRSAENQTVERDTDGDGRFLLSDPSRIDAKHVGRTMYIHWGGADDAPVVNTWSAGCQTIPKNHFAGFLSAVGPRPSFYYVLIDGE
;
A
#
# COMPACT_ATOMS: atom_id res chain seq x y z
N MET A 1 8.06 27.22 12.16
CA MET A 1 7.24 26.23 12.88
C MET A 1 8.18 25.20 13.47
N ILE A 2 8.24 25.10 14.80
CA ILE A 2 8.96 23.99 15.46
C ILE A 2 8.13 22.75 15.17
N SER A 3 8.63 21.87 14.29
CA SER A 3 8.02 20.55 14.10
C SER A 3 8.25 19.78 15.38
N ILE A 4 7.22 19.71 16.22
CA ILE A 4 7.17 18.75 17.30
C ILE A 4 7.05 17.41 16.59
N ASP A 5 8.06 16.58 16.78
CA ASP A 5 8.03 15.17 16.41
C ASP A 5 7.64 14.46 17.71
N PRO A 6 6.34 14.29 18.03
CA PRO A 6 5.97 13.60 19.26
C PRO A 6 6.18 12.11 19.08
N ASP A 7 6.52 11.44 20.18
CA ASP A 7 6.63 9.99 20.18
C ASP A 7 5.23 9.36 20.27
N LEU A 8 4.66 9.00 19.12
CA LEU A 8 3.33 8.38 19.08
C LEU A 8 3.25 7.04 19.80
N ASP A 9 4.37 6.29 19.85
CA ASP A 9 4.43 5.00 20.55
C ASP A 9 4.36 5.21 22.07
N GLN A 10 5.07 6.21 22.57
CA GLN A 10 4.99 6.60 23.97
C GLN A 10 3.59 7.10 24.32
N LEU A 11 3.00 7.96 23.49
CA LEU A 11 1.64 8.49 23.72
C LEU A 11 0.60 7.36 23.80
N ALA A 12 0.67 6.39 22.89
CA ALA A 12 -0.20 5.20 22.88
C ALA A 12 0.03 4.31 24.12
N THR A 13 1.29 4.12 24.51
CA THR A 13 1.66 3.33 25.69
C THR A 13 1.17 3.98 26.98
N ASP A 14 1.31 5.30 27.10
CA ASP A 14 0.85 6.08 28.26
C ASP A 14 -0.67 5.99 28.41
N LEU A 15 -1.44 6.17 27.33
CA LEU A 15 -2.89 5.97 27.39
C LEU A 15 -3.23 4.55 27.85
N SER A 16 -2.65 3.53 27.20
CA SER A 16 -2.99 2.13 27.47
C SER A 16 -2.57 1.63 28.86
N SER A 17 -1.65 2.32 29.54
CA SER A 17 -1.19 1.97 30.88
C SER A 17 -1.97 2.70 31.98
N ARG A 18 -2.30 3.98 31.76
CA ARG A 18 -2.98 4.82 32.76
C ARG A 18 -4.48 4.60 32.83
N VAL A 19 -5.11 4.26 31.71
CA VAL A 19 -6.58 4.23 31.61
C VAL A 19 -7.27 3.24 32.56
N VAL A 20 -6.56 2.23 33.07
CA VAL A 20 -7.11 1.30 34.08
C VAL A 20 -7.28 1.96 35.44
N GLY A 21 -6.35 2.83 35.85
CA GLY A 21 -6.35 3.49 37.16
C GLY A 21 -6.99 4.87 37.16
N ASP A 22 -6.84 5.60 36.05
CA ASP A 22 -7.40 6.95 35.88
C ASP A 22 -7.88 7.14 34.42
N PRO A 23 -9.10 6.67 34.08
CA PRO A 23 -9.61 6.76 32.72
C PRO A 23 -9.79 8.20 32.23
N ALA A 24 -10.24 9.11 33.11
CA ALA A 24 -10.52 10.49 32.74
C ALA A 24 -9.24 11.30 32.53
N GLY A 25 -8.26 11.20 33.45
CA GLY A 25 -6.97 11.84 33.29
C GLY A 25 -6.17 11.29 32.11
N ALA A 26 -6.24 9.97 31.86
CA ALA A 26 -5.62 9.35 30.69
C ALA A 26 -6.19 9.91 29.37
N LEU A 27 -7.52 10.13 29.31
CA LEU A 27 -8.16 10.73 28.13
C LEU A 27 -7.84 12.22 27.97
N SER A 28 -7.72 12.98 29.06
CA SER A 28 -7.27 14.39 29.02
C SER A 28 -5.85 14.48 28.46
N THR A 29 -4.92 13.70 29.03
CA THR A 29 -3.52 13.66 28.58
C THR A 29 -3.43 13.23 27.11
N TRP A 30 -4.23 12.25 26.69
CA TRP A 30 -4.31 11.82 25.30
C TRP A 30 -4.73 12.98 24.38
N THR A 31 -5.83 13.67 24.73
CA THR A 31 -6.38 14.78 23.94
C THR A 31 -5.38 15.93 23.83
N GLU A 32 -4.71 16.28 24.93
CA GLU A 32 -3.65 17.29 24.97
C GLU A 32 -2.45 16.88 24.10
N GLY A 33 -2.01 15.62 24.17
CA GLY A 33 -0.92 15.10 23.36
C GLY A 33 -1.21 15.10 21.86
N LEU A 34 -2.48 15.00 21.47
CA LEU A 34 -2.91 15.11 20.07
C LEU A 34 -3.06 16.56 19.60
N ALA A 35 -3.20 17.55 20.48
CA ALA A 35 -3.62 18.90 20.11
C ALA A 35 -2.75 19.54 19.01
N LEU A 36 -1.45 19.25 19.02
CA LEU A 36 -0.45 19.83 18.11
C LEU A 36 -0.19 18.99 16.85
N LEU A 37 -0.83 17.84 16.72
CA LEU A 37 -0.67 16.95 15.57
C LEU A 37 -1.54 17.39 14.39
N ASP A 38 -0.99 17.23 13.19
CA ASP A 38 -1.76 17.32 11.95
C ASP A 38 -2.73 16.12 11.82
N PRO A 39 -3.75 16.19 10.94
CA PRO A 39 -4.74 15.12 10.83
C PRO A 39 -4.14 13.72 10.52
N PRO A 40 -3.19 13.57 9.57
CA PRO A 40 -2.57 12.26 9.32
C PRO A 40 -1.85 11.67 10.53
N MET A 41 -1.16 12.49 11.32
CA MET A 41 -0.46 12.03 12.52
C MET A 41 -1.41 11.77 13.70
N LYS A 42 -2.51 12.52 13.82
CA LYS A 42 -3.60 12.19 14.78
C LYS A 42 -4.18 10.80 14.48
N ALA A 43 -4.50 10.54 13.21
CA ALA A 43 -5.00 9.23 12.80
C ALA A 43 -3.95 8.12 13.04
N ALA A 44 -2.66 8.40 12.82
CA ALA A 44 -1.59 7.46 13.15
C ALA A 44 -1.53 7.16 14.65
N ALA A 45 -1.65 8.18 15.49
CA ALA A 45 -1.68 8.02 16.95
C ALA A 45 -2.89 7.16 17.38
N HIS A 46 -4.09 7.45 16.85
CA HIS A 46 -5.29 6.64 17.07
C HIS A 46 -5.08 5.16 16.75
N ARG A 47 -4.48 4.86 15.59
CA ARG A 47 -4.15 3.48 15.17
C ARG A 47 -3.18 2.79 16.13
N MET A 48 -2.15 3.49 16.59
CA MET A 48 -1.18 2.96 17.55
C MET A 48 -1.82 2.70 18.92
N ALA A 49 -2.63 3.62 19.43
CA ALA A 49 -3.38 3.47 20.68
C ALA A 49 -4.38 2.30 20.61
N ALA A 50 -5.12 2.18 19.52
CA ALA A 50 -6.03 1.07 19.30
C ALA A 50 -5.30 -0.29 19.33
N ALA A 51 -4.11 -0.36 18.72
CA ALA A 51 -3.27 -1.56 18.73
C ALA A 51 -2.70 -1.88 20.12
N ALA A 52 -2.29 -0.87 20.89
CA ALA A 52 -1.83 -1.04 22.27
C ALA A 52 -2.94 -1.60 23.17
N LEU A 53 -4.14 -1.02 23.08
CA LEU A 53 -5.32 -1.45 23.86
C LEU A 53 -5.85 -2.82 23.45
N ALA A 54 -5.71 -3.23 22.18
CA ALA A 54 -6.13 -4.55 21.72
C ALA A 54 -5.41 -5.71 22.47
N SER A 55 -4.21 -5.46 22.99
CA SER A 55 -3.46 -6.41 23.82
C SER A 55 -3.79 -6.35 25.32
N ARG A 56 -4.64 -5.42 25.74
CA ARG A 56 -4.96 -5.12 27.15
C ARG A 56 -6.46 -4.93 27.33
N TRP A 57 -7.21 -6.04 27.35
CA TRP A 57 -8.68 -5.99 27.46
C TRP A 57 -9.20 -5.11 28.61
N PRO A 58 -8.66 -5.18 29.85
CA PRO A 58 -9.13 -4.31 30.93
C PRO A 58 -8.94 -2.81 30.65
N ALA A 59 -7.86 -2.44 29.95
CA ALA A 59 -7.61 -1.05 29.56
C ALA A 59 -8.61 -0.56 28.52
N ARG A 60 -8.95 -1.41 27.53
CA ARG A 60 -9.98 -1.09 26.53
C ARG A 60 -11.35 -0.92 27.18
N GLU A 61 -11.70 -1.77 28.12
CA GLU A 61 -12.98 -1.71 28.85
C GLU A 61 -13.06 -0.47 29.75
N ALA A 62 -11.97 -0.15 30.46
CA ALA A 62 -11.89 1.07 31.27
C ALA A 62 -12.05 2.32 30.40
N LEU A 63 -11.40 2.37 29.23
CA LEU A 63 -11.58 3.47 28.27
C LEU A 63 -13.04 3.57 27.81
N ALA A 64 -13.68 2.45 27.48
CA ALA A 64 -15.07 2.46 27.01
C ALA A 64 -16.06 3.02 28.06
N ARG A 65 -15.77 2.87 29.35
CA ARG A 65 -16.59 3.40 30.45
C ARG A 65 -16.27 4.86 30.81
N ALA A 66 -15.14 5.39 30.36
CA ALA A 66 -14.76 6.77 30.60
C ALA A 66 -15.69 7.74 29.83
N PRO A 67 -16.00 8.93 30.38
CA PRO A 67 -16.72 9.96 29.63
C PRO A 67 -16.01 10.26 28.30
N GLY A 68 -16.74 10.13 27.17
CA GLY A 68 -16.20 10.32 25.82
C GLY A 68 -15.39 9.15 25.25
N GLY A 69 -14.94 8.19 26.06
CA GLY A 69 -14.08 7.09 25.60
C GLY A 69 -14.79 6.09 24.67
N ALA A 70 -16.08 5.81 24.89
CA ALA A 70 -16.88 4.99 23.96
C ALA A 70 -17.03 5.64 22.57
N ALA A 71 -17.14 6.97 22.51
CA ALA A 71 -17.20 7.71 21.25
C ALA A 71 -15.85 7.65 20.52
N LEU A 72 -14.75 7.84 21.25
CA LEU A 72 -13.39 7.73 20.70
C LEU A 72 -13.10 6.32 20.14
N LEU A 73 -13.48 5.26 20.85
CA LEU A 73 -13.32 3.88 20.36
C LEU A 73 -14.14 3.59 19.10
N ARG A 74 -15.30 4.25 18.95
CA ARG A 74 -16.14 4.15 17.75
C ARG A 74 -15.48 4.87 16.58
N GLU A 75 -15.02 6.10 16.78
CA GLU A 75 -14.26 6.88 15.79
C GLU A 75 -13.07 6.07 15.26
N TRP A 76 -12.28 5.46 16.15
CA TRP A 76 -11.15 4.63 15.75
C TRP A 76 -11.55 3.38 14.96
N SER A 77 -12.75 2.85 15.22
CA SER A 77 -13.27 1.69 14.49
C SER A 77 -13.76 2.11 13.10
N GLU A 78 -14.36 3.29 12.99
CA GLU A 78 -14.81 3.89 11.73
C GLU A 78 -13.63 4.29 10.83
N ASP A 79 -12.54 4.84 11.38
CA ASP A 79 -11.30 5.15 10.62
C ASP A 79 -10.76 3.94 9.84
N ARG A 80 -11.00 2.71 10.34
CA ARG A 80 -10.58 1.47 9.66
C ARG A 80 -11.33 1.23 8.34
N LEU A 81 -12.52 1.81 8.17
CA LEU A 81 -13.37 1.62 7.00
C LEU A 81 -12.97 2.53 5.84
N TYR A 82 -12.35 3.67 6.14
CA TYR A 82 -11.93 4.65 5.15
C TYR A 82 -10.53 4.35 4.61
N ARG A 83 -10.18 4.94 3.47
CA ARG A 83 -8.79 4.90 2.98
C ARG A 83 -7.96 5.90 3.79
N PRO A 84 -6.74 5.56 4.21
CA PRO A 84 -5.90 6.52 4.92
C PRO A 84 -5.40 7.61 3.97
N ALA A 85 -5.47 8.87 4.39
CA ALA A 85 -4.80 9.96 3.70
C ALA A 85 -3.29 9.71 3.60
N LEU A 86 -2.73 9.75 2.40
CA LEU A 86 -1.29 9.55 2.18
C LEU A 86 -0.58 10.91 2.17
N PRO A 87 0.06 11.32 3.29
CA PRO A 87 0.75 12.60 3.34
C PRO A 87 1.84 12.66 2.27
N ARG A 88 2.21 13.87 1.85
CA ARG A 88 3.41 14.03 1.02
C ARG A 88 4.62 13.67 1.88
N LEU A 89 5.22 12.51 1.59
CA LEU A 89 6.24 11.89 2.43
C LEU A 89 7.62 12.59 2.49
N PRO A 90 7.98 13.64 1.73
CA PRO A 90 9.22 14.37 2.04
C PRO A 90 9.09 15.35 3.23
N PHE A 91 7.92 15.54 3.85
CA PHE A 91 7.72 16.54 4.91
C PHE A 91 7.69 15.99 6.34
N LEU A 92 7.72 14.67 6.53
CA LEU A 92 7.79 14.06 7.84
C LEU A 92 9.24 13.82 8.27
N SER A 93 9.52 13.96 9.57
CA SER A 93 10.77 13.45 10.13
C SER A 93 10.86 11.93 9.94
N LYS A 94 12.06 11.35 10.05
CA LYS A 94 12.25 9.89 9.95
C LYS A 94 11.40 9.13 10.98
N ARG A 95 11.27 9.64 12.21
CA ARG A 95 10.46 9.00 13.25
C ARG A 95 8.98 9.12 12.93
N ALA A 96 8.50 10.33 12.61
CA ALA A 96 7.10 10.54 12.23
C ALA A 96 6.69 9.66 11.04
N ALA A 97 7.55 9.58 10.01
CA ALA A 97 7.34 8.72 8.85
C ALA A 97 7.31 7.23 9.22
N TYR A 98 8.24 6.77 10.09
CA TYR A 98 8.23 5.41 10.60
C TYR A 98 6.96 5.10 11.38
N GLN A 99 6.56 5.99 12.31
CA GLN A 99 5.37 5.81 13.16
C GLN A 99 4.08 5.85 12.34
N TYR A 100 3.99 6.72 11.34
CA TYR A 100 2.88 6.74 10.40
C TYR A 100 2.75 5.40 9.65
N CYS A 101 3.83 4.92 9.02
CA CYS A 101 3.81 3.64 8.30
C CYS A 101 3.58 2.43 9.24
N ALA A 102 4.17 2.44 10.44
CA ALA A 102 3.93 1.43 11.48
C ALA A 102 2.46 1.39 11.89
N SER A 103 1.81 2.55 12.06
CA SER A 103 0.40 2.65 12.41
C SER A 103 -0.49 2.00 11.34
N LEU A 104 -0.13 2.12 10.06
CA LEU A 104 -0.84 1.48 8.96
C LEU A 104 -0.68 -0.05 8.99
N VAL A 105 0.53 -0.55 9.26
CA VAL A 105 0.75 -1.99 9.43
C VAL A 105 -0.11 -2.54 10.56
N LEU A 106 -0.14 -1.87 11.71
CA LEU A 106 -0.92 -2.28 12.88
C LEU A 106 -2.43 -2.35 12.59
N GLN A 107 -2.96 -1.48 11.72
CA GLN A 107 -4.39 -1.42 11.42
C GLN A 107 -4.81 -2.31 10.24
N ARG A 108 -3.96 -2.43 9.20
CA ARG A 108 -4.32 -2.97 7.87
C ARG A 108 -3.66 -4.31 7.54
N ALA A 109 -2.55 -4.66 8.18
CA ALA A 109 -1.85 -5.89 7.87
C ALA A 109 -2.54 -7.11 8.50
N SER A 110 -2.30 -8.29 7.92
CA SER A 110 -2.71 -9.56 8.54
C SER A 110 -2.01 -9.79 9.89
N ALA A 111 -2.61 -10.61 10.76
CA ALA A 111 -2.02 -10.91 12.07
C ALA A 111 -0.58 -11.45 11.99
N PRO A 112 -0.20 -12.36 11.05
CA PRO A 112 1.19 -12.77 10.88
C PRO A 112 2.14 -11.62 10.54
N ALA A 113 1.71 -10.67 9.72
CA ALA A 113 2.52 -9.49 9.37
C ALA A 113 2.66 -8.52 10.55
N VAL A 114 1.59 -8.29 11.31
CA VAL A 114 1.65 -7.49 12.56
C VAL A 114 2.61 -8.13 13.57
N ASN A 115 2.58 -9.45 13.72
CA ASN A 115 3.50 -10.17 14.61
C ASN A 115 4.96 -10.06 14.14
N ALA A 116 5.20 -10.20 12.84
CA ALA A 116 6.52 -9.99 12.26
C ALA A 116 7.03 -8.56 12.48
N PHE A 117 6.16 -7.56 12.33
CA PHE A 117 6.47 -6.16 12.60
C PHE A 117 6.89 -5.93 14.05
N LYS A 118 6.12 -6.45 15.01
CA LYS A 118 6.43 -6.34 16.46
C LYS A 118 7.78 -6.98 16.83
N GLN A 119 8.18 -8.04 16.12
CA GLN A 119 9.48 -8.70 16.26
C GLN A 119 10.63 -7.91 15.60
N GLY A 120 10.35 -6.76 14.97
CA GLY A 120 11.36 -5.97 14.25
C GLY A 120 11.80 -6.59 12.93
N ARG A 121 11.00 -7.49 12.35
CA ARG A 121 11.29 -8.06 11.02
C ARG A 121 11.04 -7.03 9.93
N LEU A 122 11.68 -7.25 8.78
CA LEU A 122 11.49 -6.51 7.54
C LEU A 122 10.03 -6.60 7.05
N LEU A 123 9.44 -5.45 6.72
CA LEU A 123 8.18 -5.35 5.96
C LEU A 123 8.35 -4.41 4.79
N VAL A 124 7.57 -4.65 3.74
CA VAL A 124 7.42 -3.72 2.62
C VAL A 124 5.96 -3.28 2.57
N LEU A 125 5.71 -1.99 2.39
CA LEU A 125 4.37 -1.45 2.19
C LEU A 125 4.26 -0.92 0.75
N GLY A 126 3.09 -1.08 0.14
CA GLY A 126 2.69 -0.32 -1.03
C GLY A 126 1.62 0.68 -0.60
N LEU A 127 1.92 1.97 -0.71
CA LEU A 127 0.97 3.04 -0.47
C LEU A 127 0.44 3.50 -1.84
N ARG A 128 -0.69 2.93 -2.24
CA ARG A 128 -1.30 3.12 -3.55
C ARG A 128 -2.16 4.38 -3.58
N ARG A 129 -2.07 5.13 -4.67
CA ARG A 129 -3.04 6.12 -5.12
C ARG A 129 -3.81 5.56 -6.30
N ASP A 130 -5.12 5.80 -6.31
CA ASP A 130 -5.97 5.35 -7.43
C ASP A 130 -5.71 6.21 -8.67
N THR A 131 -4.91 5.67 -9.58
CA THR A 131 -4.51 6.35 -10.82
C THR A 131 -5.01 5.57 -12.04
N SER A 132 -5.46 6.29 -13.06
CA SER A 132 -6.01 5.64 -14.26
C SER A 132 -4.91 4.89 -15.00
N THR A 133 -5.23 3.72 -15.55
CA THR A 133 -4.31 2.97 -16.42
C THR A 133 -3.93 3.74 -17.69
N LEU A 134 -4.74 4.74 -18.07
CA LEU A 134 -4.59 5.57 -19.27
C LEU A 134 -3.66 6.78 -19.08
N VAL A 135 -3.17 7.07 -17.87
CA VAL A 135 -2.26 8.21 -17.65
C VAL A 135 -0.98 8.12 -18.48
N ASN A 136 -0.43 9.27 -18.85
CA ASN A 136 0.82 9.38 -19.61
C ASN A 136 0.82 8.56 -20.92
N ASP A 137 -0.27 8.63 -21.68
CA ASP A 137 -0.53 7.82 -22.89
C ASP A 137 -0.52 6.32 -22.60
N GLY A 138 -1.06 5.94 -21.43
CA GLY A 138 -1.11 4.56 -20.98
C GLY A 138 0.21 4.02 -20.44
N ARG A 139 1.26 4.83 -20.24
CA ARG A 139 2.58 4.36 -19.74
C ARG A 139 2.65 4.20 -18.22
N GLY A 140 1.61 4.60 -17.49
CA GLY A 140 1.55 4.57 -16.03
C GLY A 140 2.24 5.77 -15.36
N ALA A 141 2.20 5.82 -14.03
CA ALA A 141 2.79 6.88 -13.22
C ALA A 141 3.47 6.32 -11.97
N TYR A 142 4.55 6.95 -11.51
CA TYR A 142 5.22 6.60 -10.25
C TYR A 142 4.76 7.51 -9.10
N ASP A 143 3.46 7.54 -8.85
CA ASP A 143 2.80 8.35 -7.84
C ASP A 143 2.50 7.59 -6.54
N ASP A 144 2.78 6.29 -6.50
CA ASP A 144 2.73 5.48 -5.29
C ASP A 144 4.05 5.55 -4.51
N HIS A 145 4.04 5.01 -3.29
CA HIS A 145 5.27 4.78 -2.53
C HIS A 145 5.43 3.30 -2.17
N ILE A 146 6.58 2.74 -2.52
CA ILE A 146 7.04 1.48 -1.93
C ILE A 146 7.90 1.81 -0.72
N VAL A 147 7.49 1.35 0.46
CA VAL A 147 8.13 1.68 1.74
C VAL A 147 8.78 0.44 2.32
N VAL A 148 10.02 0.55 2.78
CA VAL A 148 10.71 -0.51 3.51
C VAL A 148 10.76 -0.14 4.99
N LEU A 149 10.11 -0.93 5.84
CA LEU A 149 10.18 -0.82 7.30
C LEU A 149 11.11 -1.89 7.87
N ASN A 150 11.86 -1.54 8.91
CA ASN A 150 12.83 -2.43 9.56
C ASN A 150 13.77 -3.06 8.52
N GLY A 151 14.44 -2.19 7.75
CA GLY A 151 15.32 -2.60 6.65
C GLY A 151 16.40 -3.57 7.10
N TRP A 152 17.12 -4.15 6.15
CA TRP A 152 18.17 -5.14 6.43
C TRP A 152 19.16 -4.63 7.49
N ARG A 153 19.19 -5.31 8.65
CA ARG A 153 20.00 -4.94 9.84
C ARG A 153 19.74 -3.53 10.39
N ARG A 154 18.57 -2.96 10.12
CA ARG A 154 18.17 -1.60 10.49
C ARG A 154 16.76 -1.58 11.11
N ARG A 155 16.60 -2.22 12.28
CA ARG A 155 15.33 -2.15 13.04
C ARG A 155 14.98 -0.70 13.36
N GLY A 156 13.70 -0.34 13.25
CA GLY A 156 13.23 1.04 13.47
C GLY A 156 13.50 1.98 12.28
N SER A 157 14.00 1.49 11.15
CA SER A 157 14.22 2.32 9.96
C SER A 157 13.00 2.36 9.05
N VAL A 158 12.88 3.46 8.30
CA VAL A 158 11.97 3.62 7.17
C VAL A 158 12.75 4.10 5.95
N ALA A 159 12.44 3.58 4.77
CA ALA A 159 12.95 4.06 3.48
C ALA A 159 11.82 4.10 2.46
N PHE A 160 11.75 5.19 1.68
CA PHE A 160 10.72 5.42 0.68
C PHE A 160 11.30 5.34 -0.72
N PHE A 161 10.57 4.70 -1.63
CA PHE A 161 10.89 4.63 -3.03
C PHE A 161 9.65 5.03 -3.84
N PRO A 162 9.79 5.85 -4.89
CA PRO A 162 8.71 6.04 -5.84
C PRO A 162 8.28 4.69 -6.41
N GLY A 163 6.99 4.52 -6.64
CA GLY A 163 6.44 3.25 -7.07
C GLY A 163 5.20 3.39 -7.93
N ASN A 164 4.84 2.30 -8.58
CA ASN A 164 3.60 2.13 -9.34
C ASN A 164 3.01 0.77 -8.98
N THR A 165 1.74 0.75 -8.64
CA THR A 165 0.99 -0.44 -8.23
C THR A 165 -0.19 -0.74 -9.17
N GLU A 166 -0.38 0.11 -10.19
CA GLU A 166 -1.38 0.00 -11.26
C GLU A 166 -0.82 -0.66 -12.53
N PRO A 167 -1.65 -1.28 -13.38
CA PRO A 167 -1.24 -1.68 -14.72
C PRO A 167 -1.20 -0.48 -15.66
N SER A 168 -0.28 -0.55 -16.63
CA SER A 168 -0.21 0.34 -17.78
C SER A 168 -1.15 -0.17 -18.88
N ALA A 169 -1.91 0.75 -19.50
CA ALA A 169 -2.79 0.44 -20.62
C ALA A 169 -2.05 -0.10 -21.87
N GLN A 170 -0.72 -0.02 -21.93
CA GLN A 170 0.07 -0.62 -23.01
C GLN A 170 -0.10 -2.13 -23.10
N TYR A 171 -0.47 -2.80 -22.00
CA TYR A 171 -0.70 -4.25 -21.96
C TYR A 171 -2.18 -4.63 -22.09
N ALA A 172 -3.10 -3.66 -22.20
CA ALA A 172 -4.53 -3.91 -22.25
C ALA A 172 -4.96 -4.50 -23.60
N HIS A 173 -5.89 -5.45 -23.56
CA HIS A 173 -6.51 -5.98 -24.79
C HIS A 173 -7.29 -4.88 -25.52
N ARG A 174 -7.97 -3.99 -24.78
CA ARG A 174 -8.73 -2.84 -25.32
C ARG A 174 -7.88 -1.83 -26.10
N ALA A 175 -6.57 -1.79 -25.88
CA ALA A 175 -5.63 -0.96 -26.64
C ALA A 175 -5.25 -1.56 -28.02
N GLN A 176 -5.63 -2.82 -28.29
CA GLN A 176 -5.33 -3.48 -29.56
C GLN A 176 -6.22 -2.98 -30.69
N LYS A 177 -5.87 -3.39 -31.91
CA LYS A 177 -6.67 -3.14 -33.11
C LYS A 177 -7.23 -4.44 -33.68
N GLN A 178 -8.49 -4.40 -34.11
CA GLN A 178 -9.17 -5.47 -34.84
C GLN A 178 -9.68 -4.89 -36.16
N GLY A 179 -9.36 -5.53 -37.29
CA GLY A 179 -9.73 -5.00 -38.61
C GLY A 179 -9.16 -3.61 -38.92
N GLY A 180 -8.02 -3.24 -38.31
CA GLY A 180 -7.39 -1.93 -38.45
C GLY A 180 -7.98 -0.82 -37.56
N GLN A 181 -9.10 -1.09 -36.86
CA GLN A 181 -9.73 -0.16 -35.93
C GLN A 181 -9.35 -0.51 -34.49
N LEU A 182 -9.29 0.49 -33.61
CA LEU A 182 -9.10 0.24 -32.17
C LEU A 182 -10.29 -0.55 -31.64
N ILE A 183 -10.03 -1.52 -30.78
CA ILE A 183 -11.08 -2.26 -30.05
C ILE A 183 -11.87 -1.28 -29.18
N ASP A 184 -11.19 -0.33 -28.54
CA ASP A 184 -11.81 0.69 -27.71
C ASP A 184 -11.24 2.08 -28.01
N ALA A 185 -12.13 3.02 -28.35
CA ALA A 185 -11.75 4.38 -28.70
C ALA A 185 -11.13 5.16 -27.53
N ARG A 186 -11.41 4.78 -26.27
CA ARG A 186 -10.81 5.40 -25.07
C ARG A 186 -9.30 5.22 -25.02
N TYR A 187 -8.77 4.19 -25.66
CA TYR A 187 -7.35 3.85 -25.69
C TYR A 187 -6.58 4.54 -26.83
N LYS A 188 -7.19 5.52 -27.49
CA LYS A 188 -6.52 6.32 -28.53
C LYS A 188 -5.26 6.99 -27.94
N GLY A 189 -4.13 6.82 -28.63
CA GLY A 189 -2.83 7.38 -28.22
C GLY A 189 -1.98 6.44 -27.36
N VAL A 190 -2.55 5.35 -26.85
CA VAL A 190 -1.79 4.34 -26.11
C VAL A 190 -0.82 3.63 -27.05
N ALA A 191 0.47 3.62 -26.68
CA ALA A 191 1.49 2.87 -27.38
C ALA A 191 1.41 1.37 -27.00
N ALA A 192 0.38 0.69 -27.51
CA ALA A 192 0.07 -0.70 -27.19
C ALA A 192 1.23 -1.66 -27.51
N LYS A 193 1.43 -2.64 -26.63
CA LYS A 193 2.35 -3.76 -26.87
C LYS A 193 1.74 -4.71 -27.93
N PRO A 194 2.57 -5.53 -28.59
CA PRO A 194 2.08 -6.55 -29.51
C PRO A 194 1.07 -7.49 -28.83
N ALA A 195 0.17 -8.10 -29.61
CA ALA A 195 -0.86 -9.01 -29.10
C ALA A 195 -0.30 -10.13 -28.19
N SER A 196 0.92 -10.61 -28.45
CA SER A 196 1.61 -11.62 -27.63
C SER A 196 1.95 -11.19 -26.20
N HIS A 197 1.88 -9.88 -25.93
CA HIS A 197 2.15 -9.28 -24.61
C HIS A 197 0.89 -8.75 -23.95
N VAL A 198 -0.29 -8.92 -24.55
CA VAL A 198 -1.55 -8.56 -23.92
C VAL A 198 -1.69 -9.35 -22.62
N ALA A 199 -1.85 -8.63 -21.52
CA ALA A 199 -2.07 -9.19 -20.20
C ALA A 199 -3.55 -9.08 -19.83
N GLY A 200 -3.96 -9.85 -18.82
CA GLY A 200 -5.33 -9.87 -18.34
C GLY A 200 -6.01 -11.20 -18.57
N GLU A 201 -7.21 -11.31 -18.02
CA GLU A 201 -8.09 -12.46 -18.13
C GLU A 201 -9.50 -11.94 -18.44
N ASP A 202 -10.23 -12.63 -19.31
CA ASP A 202 -11.62 -12.30 -19.63
C ASP A 202 -12.53 -12.90 -18.54
N VAL A 203 -12.78 -12.14 -17.48
CA VAL A 203 -13.51 -12.64 -16.30
C VAL A 203 -15.01 -12.44 -16.41
N ASN A 204 -15.45 -11.54 -17.29
CA ASN A 204 -16.86 -11.25 -17.56
C ASN A 204 -17.40 -11.95 -18.83
N GLN A 205 -16.55 -12.68 -19.56
CA GLN A 205 -16.87 -13.46 -20.77
C GLN A 205 -17.35 -12.59 -21.95
N ASP A 206 -16.84 -11.36 -22.08
CA ASP A 206 -17.16 -10.45 -23.17
C ASP A 206 -16.23 -10.60 -24.40
N GLY A 207 -15.24 -11.50 -24.32
CA GLY A 207 -14.23 -11.74 -25.35
C GLY A 207 -13.02 -10.82 -25.27
N ILE A 208 -12.99 -9.90 -24.29
CA ILE A 208 -11.91 -8.97 -24.02
C ILE A 208 -11.22 -9.34 -22.72
N LYS A 209 -9.89 -9.23 -22.68
CA LYS A 209 -9.15 -9.54 -21.46
C LYS A 209 -9.11 -8.32 -20.57
N ASP A 210 -9.50 -8.50 -19.32
CA ASP A 210 -9.60 -7.45 -18.33
C ASP A 210 -8.24 -7.22 -17.66
N ALA A 211 -7.79 -5.96 -17.70
CA ALA A 211 -6.57 -5.55 -17.00
C ALA A 211 -6.73 -5.85 -15.50
N GLY A 212 -5.63 -6.21 -14.83
CA GLY A 212 -5.66 -6.61 -13.43
C GLY A 212 -4.69 -5.79 -12.58
N ARG A 213 -5.14 -5.28 -11.43
CA ARG A 213 -4.28 -4.71 -10.38
C ARG A 213 -4.31 -5.57 -9.13
N LEU A 214 -3.19 -5.70 -8.42
CA LEU A 214 -3.16 -6.44 -7.16
C LEU A 214 -4.14 -5.82 -6.15
N ARG A 215 -5.01 -6.60 -5.52
CA ARG A 215 -5.96 -6.10 -4.52
C ARG A 215 -5.21 -5.67 -3.25
N ALA A 216 -5.61 -4.59 -2.61
CA ALA A 216 -5.08 -4.22 -1.30
C ALA A 216 -5.22 -5.37 -0.29
N GLY A 217 -4.20 -5.53 0.57
CA GLY A 217 -4.10 -6.67 1.46
C GLY A 217 -2.66 -7.00 1.84
N THR A 218 -2.49 -8.14 2.50
CA THR A 218 -1.17 -8.64 2.90
C THR A 218 -0.79 -9.87 2.10
N TYR A 219 0.41 -9.84 1.54
CA TYR A 219 1.01 -10.93 0.77
C TYR A 219 2.38 -11.27 1.33
N PHE A 220 2.82 -12.52 1.21
CA PHE A 220 4.17 -12.89 1.61
C PHE A 220 5.06 -13.04 0.38
N PHE A 221 6.07 -12.18 0.24
CA PHE A 221 6.96 -12.18 -0.92
C PHE A 221 8.30 -12.85 -0.61
N ARG A 222 8.84 -13.51 -1.62
CA ARG A 222 10.20 -14.07 -1.63
C ARG A 222 10.90 -13.64 -2.91
N GLU A 223 12.22 -13.70 -2.91
CA GLU A 223 13.00 -13.54 -4.13
C GLU A 223 12.53 -14.53 -5.19
N LYS A 224 12.27 -14.01 -6.39
CA LYS A 224 11.87 -14.80 -7.54
C LYS A 224 13.13 -15.49 -8.10
N PRO A 225 13.16 -16.83 -8.22
CA PRO A 225 14.21 -17.51 -8.96
C PRO A 225 14.31 -16.93 -10.38
N ASP A 226 15.55 -16.73 -10.83
CA ASP A 226 15.91 -16.18 -12.14
C ASP A 226 15.54 -14.70 -12.36
N GLY A 227 15.03 -14.02 -11.33
CA GLY A 227 14.66 -12.61 -11.43
C GLY A 227 13.54 -12.34 -12.44
N PHE A 228 13.41 -11.10 -12.88
CA PHE A 228 12.47 -10.66 -13.91
C PHE A 228 13.08 -9.47 -14.67
N LEU A 229 12.88 -9.42 -15.99
CA LEU A 229 13.47 -8.39 -16.86
C LEU A 229 14.99 -8.22 -16.64
N GLY A 230 15.72 -9.33 -16.51
CA GLY A 230 17.18 -9.34 -16.34
C GLY A 230 17.70 -8.79 -15.00
N ALA A 231 16.82 -8.61 -13.99
CA ALA A 231 17.22 -8.13 -12.67
C ALA A 231 16.52 -8.91 -11.55
N ARG A 232 16.94 -8.68 -10.30
CA ARG A 232 16.27 -9.23 -9.12
C ARG A 232 14.81 -8.78 -9.09
N ALA A 233 13.93 -9.68 -8.69
CA ALA A 233 12.51 -9.42 -8.54
C ALA A 233 11.95 -10.27 -7.39
N PHE A 234 10.77 -9.91 -6.91
CA PHE A 234 10.11 -10.61 -5.82
C PHE A 234 8.75 -11.10 -6.27
N ARG A 235 8.39 -12.30 -5.85
CA ARG A 235 7.12 -12.96 -6.18
C ARG A 235 6.43 -13.37 -4.90
N SER A 236 5.10 -13.24 -4.87
CA SER A 236 4.29 -13.80 -3.79
C SER A 236 4.55 -15.30 -3.61
N ALA A 237 4.59 -15.79 -2.38
CA ALA A 237 4.69 -17.20 -2.03
C ALA A 237 3.38 -17.94 -2.35
N GLU A 238 2.28 -17.23 -2.34
CA GLU A 238 0.90 -17.72 -2.45
C GLU A 238 0.20 -17.08 -3.64
N ASN A 239 -0.90 -17.71 -4.09
CA ASN A 239 -1.76 -17.12 -5.10
C ASN A 239 -2.30 -15.77 -4.62
N GLN A 240 -2.38 -14.83 -5.55
CA GLN A 240 -2.78 -13.46 -5.33
C GLN A 240 -4.25 -13.29 -5.69
N THR A 241 -4.82 -12.16 -5.27
CA THR A 241 -6.14 -11.71 -5.71
C THR A 241 -5.96 -10.36 -6.40
N VAL A 242 -6.60 -10.20 -7.55
CA VAL A 242 -6.59 -8.94 -8.30
C VAL A 242 -8.00 -8.38 -8.42
N GLU A 243 -8.04 -7.08 -8.62
CA GLU A 243 -9.21 -6.37 -9.11
C GLU A 243 -9.08 -6.25 -10.64
N ARG A 244 -10.19 -6.40 -11.36
CA ARG A 244 -10.28 -6.37 -12.82
C ARG A 244 -11.05 -5.13 -13.26
N ASP A 245 -10.51 -4.44 -14.25
CA ASP A 245 -11.15 -3.34 -14.98
C ASP A 245 -11.98 -3.96 -16.09
N THR A 246 -13.22 -4.29 -15.75
CA THR A 246 -14.12 -5.11 -16.59
C THR A 246 -14.94 -4.27 -17.56
N ASP A 247 -15.23 -3.02 -17.21
CA ASP A 247 -15.84 -2.08 -18.14
C ASP A 247 -14.80 -1.37 -19.02
N GLY A 248 -13.51 -1.48 -18.70
CA GLY A 248 -12.39 -1.00 -19.49
C GLY A 248 -12.13 0.49 -19.40
N ASP A 249 -12.71 1.22 -18.45
CA ASP A 249 -12.57 2.67 -18.32
C ASP A 249 -11.20 3.13 -17.82
N GLY A 250 -10.32 2.17 -17.50
CA GLY A 250 -9.00 2.41 -16.98
C GLY A 250 -9.00 2.72 -15.48
N ARG A 251 -10.08 2.43 -14.76
CA ARG A 251 -10.20 2.47 -13.30
C ARG A 251 -10.64 1.10 -12.80
N PHE A 252 -10.57 0.93 -11.48
CA PHE A 252 -10.92 -0.32 -10.81
C PHE A 252 -11.90 0.01 -9.70
N LEU A 253 -13.16 0.15 -10.07
CA LEU A 253 -14.20 0.69 -9.22
C LEU A 253 -15.06 -0.41 -8.61
N LEU A 254 -15.85 -0.08 -7.60
CA LEU A 254 -16.82 -1.03 -7.02
C LEU A 254 -17.95 -1.37 -8.00
N SER A 255 -18.16 -0.54 -9.03
CA SER A 255 -19.14 -0.74 -10.09
C SER A 255 -18.72 -1.77 -11.14
N ASP A 256 -17.45 -2.17 -11.19
CA ASP A 256 -16.97 -3.21 -12.09
C ASP A 256 -17.65 -4.57 -11.79
N PRO A 257 -18.40 -5.16 -12.74
CA PRO A 257 -18.99 -6.47 -12.57
C PRO A 257 -17.92 -7.56 -12.42
N SER A 258 -18.09 -8.49 -11.49
CA SER A 258 -17.16 -9.62 -11.30
C SER A 258 -15.69 -9.22 -11.10
N ARG A 259 -15.43 -7.99 -10.62
CA ARG A 259 -14.09 -7.40 -10.54
C ARG A 259 -13.06 -8.19 -9.74
N ILE A 260 -13.48 -9.04 -8.80
CA ILE A 260 -12.56 -9.75 -7.91
C ILE A 260 -12.16 -11.09 -8.52
N ASP A 261 -10.92 -11.18 -8.99
CA ASP A 261 -10.34 -12.43 -9.50
C ASP A 261 -9.30 -12.99 -8.51
N ALA A 262 -9.68 -14.07 -7.83
CA ALA A 262 -8.83 -14.83 -6.93
C ALA A 262 -8.29 -16.14 -7.55
N LYS A 263 -8.65 -16.45 -8.80
CA LYS A 263 -8.42 -17.77 -9.39
C LYS A 263 -7.36 -17.75 -10.50
N HIS A 264 -7.35 -16.72 -11.34
CA HIS A 264 -6.61 -16.77 -12.60
C HIS A 264 -5.25 -16.05 -12.54
N VAL A 265 -5.11 -14.99 -11.73
CA VAL A 265 -3.83 -14.26 -11.61
C VAL A 265 -2.65 -15.14 -11.14
N GLY A 266 -2.92 -16.16 -10.33
CA GLY A 266 -1.87 -16.99 -9.72
C GLY A 266 -0.87 -16.14 -8.93
N ARG A 267 0.41 -16.21 -9.29
CA ARG A 267 1.53 -15.56 -8.58
C ARG A 267 2.27 -14.53 -9.43
N THR A 268 1.59 -13.91 -10.39
CA THR A 268 2.21 -13.17 -11.49
C THR A 268 2.43 -11.67 -11.23
N MET A 269 1.87 -11.12 -10.13
CA MET A 269 2.07 -9.72 -9.77
C MET A 269 3.34 -9.57 -8.92
N TYR A 270 4.47 -9.35 -9.61
CA TYR A 270 5.81 -9.24 -9.01
C TYR A 270 6.10 -7.86 -8.43
N ILE A 271 7.12 -7.75 -7.58
CA ILE A 271 7.81 -6.48 -7.29
C ILE A 271 9.11 -6.48 -8.11
N HIS A 272 9.28 -5.52 -9.02
CA HIS A 272 10.46 -5.41 -9.86
C HIS A 272 10.77 -3.96 -10.27
N TRP A 273 11.83 -3.77 -11.05
CA TRP A 273 12.17 -2.47 -11.60
C TRP A 273 11.29 -2.12 -12.82
N GLY A 274 10.88 -0.87 -12.95
CA GLY A 274 10.29 -0.33 -14.18
C GLY A 274 11.23 0.66 -14.88
N GLY A 275 10.75 1.41 -15.88
CA GLY A 275 11.56 2.45 -16.54
C GLY A 275 12.03 3.54 -15.55
N ALA A 276 13.13 4.21 -15.88
CA ALA A 276 13.65 5.29 -15.03
C ALA A 276 12.68 6.48 -14.98
N ASP A 277 12.60 7.17 -13.84
CA ASP A 277 11.71 8.32 -13.64
C ASP A 277 12.35 9.68 -14.01
N ASP A 278 13.65 9.68 -14.34
CA ASP A 278 14.41 10.81 -14.88
C ASP A 278 14.48 10.81 -16.42
N ALA A 279 13.81 9.85 -17.08
CA ALA A 279 13.74 9.77 -18.52
C ALA A 279 12.80 10.85 -19.11
N PRO A 280 13.04 11.32 -20.35
CA PRO A 280 12.13 12.26 -21.03
C PRO A 280 10.70 11.72 -21.17
N VAL A 281 10.56 10.40 -21.20
CA VAL A 281 9.27 9.69 -21.21
C VAL A 281 9.33 8.58 -20.16
N VAL A 282 8.65 8.80 -19.05
CA VAL A 282 8.55 7.83 -17.95
C VAL A 282 7.62 6.68 -18.36
N ASN A 283 7.99 5.45 -18.00
CA ASN A 283 7.20 4.26 -18.28
C ASN A 283 7.37 3.22 -17.16
N THR A 284 6.26 2.77 -16.58
CA THR A 284 6.30 1.84 -15.44
C THR A 284 6.50 0.39 -15.88
N TRP A 285 6.20 0.07 -17.14
CA TRP A 285 6.20 -1.29 -17.70
C TRP A 285 5.41 -2.32 -16.88
N SER A 286 4.43 -1.87 -16.10
CA SER A 286 3.61 -2.72 -15.26
C SER A 286 2.44 -3.31 -16.05
N ALA A 287 2.31 -4.64 -16.05
CA ALA A 287 1.08 -5.33 -16.44
C ALA A 287 0.20 -5.69 -15.22
N GLY A 288 0.33 -4.93 -14.12
CA GLY A 288 -0.26 -5.21 -12.80
C GLY A 288 0.77 -5.52 -11.71
N CYS A 289 2.06 -5.54 -12.09
CA CYS A 289 3.17 -5.66 -11.15
C CYS A 289 3.38 -4.38 -10.33
N GLN A 290 4.11 -4.52 -9.24
CA GLN A 290 4.52 -3.43 -8.36
C GLN A 290 5.91 -2.99 -8.83
N THR A 291 6.02 -1.81 -9.42
CA THR A 291 7.26 -1.36 -10.06
C THR A 291 7.89 -0.19 -9.32
N ILE A 292 9.21 -0.19 -9.27
CA ILE A 292 10.04 0.88 -8.72
C ILE A 292 10.94 1.37 -9.87
N PRO A 293 11.12 2.68 -10.09
CA PRO A 293 11.92 3.14 -11.21
C PRO A 293 13.37 2.63 -11.14
N LYS A 294 13.96 2.32 -12.30
CA LYS A 294 15.27 1.66 -12.40
C LYS A 294 16.37 2.35 -11.58
N ASN A 295 16.42 3.67 -11.63
CA ASN A 295 17.41 4.51 -10.95
C ASN A 295 17.25 4.52 -9.41
N HIS A 296 16.10 4.08 -8.87
CA HIS A 296 15.88 3.91 -7.42
C HIS A 296 15.97 2.44 -6.96
N PHE A 297 15.90 1.49 -7.90
CA PHE A 297 15.79 0.08 -7.57
C PHE A 297 16.99 -0.48 -6.81
N ALA A 298 18.21 -0.01 -7.08
CA ALA A 298 19.39 -0.39 -6.32
C ALA A 298 19.28 -0.01 -4.83
N GLY A 299 18.71 1.17 -4.54
CA GLY A 299 18.43 1.62 -3.18
C GLY A 299 17.40 0.72 -2.49
N PHE A 300 16.34 0.33 -3.21
CA PHE A 300 15.36 -0.64 -2.71
C PHE A 300 16.00 -1.98 -2.37
N LEU A 301 16.79 -2.54 -3.29
CA LEU A 301 17.51 -3.80 -3.08
C LEU A 301 18.47 -3.73 -1.88
N SER A 302 19.13 -2.59 -1.66
CA SER A 302 19.96 -2.37 -0.49
C SER A 302 19.14 -2.30 0.80
N ALA A 303 17.94 -1.73 0.77
CA ALA A 303 17.07 -1.62 1.93
C ALA A 303 16.49 -2.99 2.34
N VAL A 304 16.14 -3.85 1.37
CA VAL A 304 15.60 -5.18 1.66
C VAL A 304 16.69 -6.23 1.91
N GLY A 305 17.88 -6.08 1.32
CA GLY A 305 19.02 -6.97 1.51
C GLY A 305 19.13 -8.12 0.48
N PRO A 306 20.08 -9.05 0.68
CA PRO A 306 20.53 -9.98 -0.36
C PRO A 306 19.61 -11.18 -0.62
N ARG A 307 18.84 -11.65 0.35
CA ARG A 307 17.91 -12.81 0.21
C ARG A 307 16.66 -12.62 1.04
N PRO A 308 15.86 -11.57 0.79
CA PRO A 308 14.81 -11.20 1.70
C PRO A 308 13.55 -12.06 1.46
N SER A 309 12.86 -12.33 2.55
CA SER A 309 11.45 -12.72 2.54
C SER A 309 10.72 -11.76 3.47
N PHE A 310 9.62 -11.17 3.00
CA PHE A 310 8.93 -10.12 3.74
C PHE A 310 7.43 -10.18 3.50
N TYR A 311 6.68 -9.66 4.45
CA TYR A 311 5.29 -9.32 4.21
C TYR A 311 5.25 -8.03 3.39
N TYR A 312 4.49 -8.07 2.28
CA TYR A 312 4.10 -6.92 1.50
C TYR A 312 2.67 -6.53 1.90
N VAL A 313 2.51 -5.33 2.45
CA VAL A 313 1.21 -4.78 2.87
C VAL A 313 0.83 -3.68 1.90
N LEU A 314 -0.08 -3.99 0.99
CA LEU A 314 -0.60 -3.06 0.00
C LEU A 314 -1.86 -2.37 0.56
N ILE A 315 -1.87 -1.05 0.52
CA ILE A 315 -2.90 -0.19 1.12
C ILE A 315 -3.34 0.81 0.06
N ASP A 316 -4.64 0.84 -0.24
CA ASP A 316 -5.25 1.89 -1.05
C ASP A 316 -5.43 3.13 -0.18
N GLY A 317 -4.79 4.23 -0.55
CA GLY A 317 -4.89 5.51 0.12
C GLY A 317 -5.79 6.51 -0.62
N GLU A 318 -6.01 7.66 0.02
CA GLU A 318 -6.62 8.84 -0.61
C GLU A 318 -5.61 9.65 -1.44
#